data_AF-A0A8J9RZ06-F1
#
_entry.id   AF-A0A8J9RZ06-F1
#
_cell.length_a   1.000
_cell.length_b   1.000
_cell.length_c   1.000
_cell.angle_alpha   90.00
_cell.angle_beta   90.00
_cell.angle_gamma   90.00
#
_symmetry.space_group_name_H-M   'P 1'
#
loop_
_entity.id
_entity.type
_entity.pdbx_description
1 polymer ?
#
loop_
_entity_poly.entity_id
_entity_poly.type
_entity_poly.pdbx_seq_one_letter_code
_entity_poly.pdbx_strand_id
1 'polypeptide(L)'
;SLAVAAIPEGLPICVTVTLALGVLRMARRNAIIKKLPVVESLGCATAVASDKTGTLTQNEMTVRTLFALAYPKAKFGFTGIGYGSKSGNLVYLDADGSTGPKAPSGKVNSECDEYAALSALLNTACLCNNATLLQSLDSELSEGHTGGALSGQPTELALLVAADKANLEDPRAQYHRLQEIPFTSDRKRMEVRARPVSGRQ
;
A
#
# COMPACT_ATOMS: atom_id res chain seq x y z
N SER A 1 -23.07 56.34 -32.48
CA SER A 1 -23.02 54.95 -32.02
C SER A 1 -21.60 54.56 -31.59
N LEU A 2 -21.00 55.30 -30.64
CA LEU A 2 -19.63 55.06 -30.17
C LEU A 2 -19.56 53.90 -29.16
N ALA A 3 -20.65 53.68 -28.41
CA ALA A 3 -20.74 52.65 -27.37
C ALA A 3 -20.67 51.21 -27.93
N VAL A 4 -21.25 50.95 -29.11
CA VAL A 4 -21.20 49.64 -29.77
C VAL A 4 -19.79 49.34 -30.30
N ALA A 5 -19.06 50.35 -30.76
CA ALA A 5 -17.67 50.20 -31.23
C ALA A 5 -16.66 49.92 -30.11
N ALA A 6 -17.02 50.19 -28.85
CA ALA A 6 -16.14 50.00 -27.70
C ALA A 6 -16.33 48.64 -26.99
N ILE A 7 -17.41 47.90 -27.28
CA ILE A 7 -17.67 46.60 -26.67
C ILE A 7 -16.99 45.52 -27.52
N PRO A 8 -16.03 44.75 -26.96
CA PRO A 8 -15.37 43.70 -27.71
C PRO A 8 -16.26 42.45 -27.77
N GLU A 9 -17.23 42.44 -28.68
CA GLU A 9 -18.22 41.35 -28.83
C GLU A 9 -17.57 39.98 -29.13
N GLY A 10 -16.38 39.97 -29.74
CA GLY A 10 -15.63 38.73 -30.02
C GLY A 10 -14.81 38.19 -28.85
N LEU A 11 -14.54 39.00 -27.81
CA LEU A 11 -13.69 38.61 -26.69
C LEU A 11 -14.24 37.41 -25.90
N PRO A 12 -15.55 37.33 -25.56
CA PRO A 12 -16.11 36.16 -24.90
C PRO A 12 -15.91 34.86 -25.69
N ILE A 13 -16.00 34.93 -27.02
CA ILE A 13 -15.79 33.77 -27.91
C ILE A 13 -14.33 33.35 -27.88
N CYS A 14 -13.40 34.29 -28.06
CA CYS A 14 -11.96 34.01 -28.01
C CYS A 14 -11.55 33.37 -26.69
N VAL A 15 -11.99 33.93 -25.55
CA VAL A 15 -11.69 33.40 -24.21
C VAL A 15 -12.28 32.00 -24.02
N THR A 16 -13.50 31.76 -24.50
CA THR A 16 -14.14 30.43 -24.37
C THR A 16 -13.38 29.37 -25.17
N VAL A 17 -12.98 29.68 -26.41
CA VAL A 17 -12.23 28.76 -27.27
C VAL A 17 -10.84 28.47 -26.69
N THR A 18 -10.13 29.48 -26.19
CA THR A 18 -8.81 29.28 -25.58
C THR A 18 -8.89 28.45 -24.30
N LEU A 19 -9.85 28.71 -23.42
CA LEU A 19 -10.10 27.90 -22.21
C LEU A 19 -10.49 26.46 -22.56
N ALA A 20 -11.34 26.25 -23.58
CA ALA A 20 -11.76 24.92 -24.02
C ALA A 20 -10.57 24.09 -24.54
N LEU A 21 -9.67 24.70 -25.33
CA LEU A 21 -8.43 24.06 -25.74
C LEU A 21 -7.52 23.73 -24.55
N GLY A 22 -7.48 24.60 -23.53
CA GLY A 22 -6.80 24.34 -22.26
C GLY A 22 -7.36 23.12 -21.53
N VAL A 23 -8.69 23.02 -21.40
CA VAL A 23 -9.37 21.86 -20.79
C VAL A 23 -9.04 20.57 -21.55
N LEU A 24 -9.09 20.57 -22.89
CA LEU A 24 -8.74 19.40 -23.69
C LEU A 24 -7.29 18.96 -23.47
N ARG A 25 -6.35 19.90 -23.34
CA ARG A 25 -4.94 19.59 -23.02
C ARG A 25 -4.77 19.02 -21.62
N MET A 26 -5.50 19.53 -20.63
CA MET A 26 -5.47 19.00 -19.25
C MET A 26 -6.09 17.61 -19.14
N ALA A 27 -7.20 17.36 -19.85
CA ALA A 27 -7.85 16.05 -19.89
C ALA A 27 -6.92 14.96 -20.45
N ARG A 28 -6.09 15.28 -21.47
CA ARG A 28 -5.04 14.37 -21.99
C ARG A 28 -3.94 14.05 -20.98
N ARG A 29 -3.86 14.78 -19.86
CA ARG A 29 -2.93 14.57 -18.74
C ARG A 29 -3.67 14.12 -17.47
N ASN A 30 -4.81 13.43 -17.62
CA ASN A 30 -5.63 12.91 -16.53
C ASN A 30 -6.18 13.99 -15.56
N ALA A 31 -6.24 15.26 -15.98
CA ALA A 31 -6.82 16.34 -15.19
C ALA A 31 -8.17 16.77 -15.79
N ILE A 32 -9.26 16.27 -15.20
CA ILE A 32 -10.63 16.50 -15.68
C ILE A 32 -11.16 17.83 -15.10
N ILE A 33 -11.33 18.83 -15.96
CA ILE A 33 -11.87 20.13 -15.58
C ILE A 33 -13.38 20.19 -15.83
N LYS A 34 -14.17 20.42 -14.78
CA LYS A 34 -15.64 20.49 -14.87
C LYS A 34 -16.18 21.88 -15.25
N LYS A 35 -15.38 22.95 -15.08
CA LYS A 35 -15.77 24.34 -15.34
C LYS A 35 -14.62 25.07 -16.05
N LEU A 36 -14.90 25.70 -17.20
CA LEU A 36 -13.87 26.36 -18.03
C LEU A 36 -12.99 27.38 -17.27
N PRO A 37 -13.52 28.26 -16.39
CA PRO A 37 -12.70 29.26 -15.69
C PRO A 37 -11.65 28.66 -14.74
N VAL A 38 -11.79 27.39 -14.34
CA VAL A 38 -10.85 26.72 -13.43
C VAL A 38 -9.45 26.61 -14.03
N VAL A 39 -9.34 26.55 -15.37
CA VAL A 39 -8.04 26.50 -16.07
C VAL A 39 -7.18 27.72 -15.74
N GLU A 40 -7.80 28.92 -15.71
CA GLU A 40 -7.12 30.16 -15.35
C GLU A 40 -6.80 30.20 -13.85
N SER A 41 -7.78 29.87 -12.99
CA SER A 41 -7.59 29.88 -11.54
C SER A 41 -6.49 28.93 -11.07
N LEU A 42 -6.32 27.78 -11.72
CA LEU A 42 -5.23 26.84 -11.41
C LEU A 42 -3.85 27.43 -11.74
N GLY A 43 -3.74 28.24 -12.80
CA GLY A 43 -2.50 28.93 -13.18
C GLY A 43 -2.08 30.02 -12.19
N CYS A 44 -3.02 30.57 -11.44
CA CYS A 44 -2.78 31.60 -10.41
C CYS A 44 -2.71 31.04 -8.98
N ALA A 45 -2.77 29.71 -8.81
CA ALA A 45 -2.74 29.10 -7.48
C ALA A 45 -1.37 29.31 -6.80
N THR A 46 -1.37 29.88 -5.59
CA THR A 46 -0.17 30.12 -4.78
C THR A 46 0.00 29.12 -3.63
N ALA A 47 -1.05 28.36 -3.31
CA ALA A 47 -1.04 27.33 -2.29
C ALA A 47 -1.82 26.10 -2.77
N VAL A 48 -1.34 24.90 -2.40
CA VAL A 48 -2.00 23.62 -2.69
C VAL A 48 -2.26 22.92 -1.36
N ALA A 49 -3.53 22.75 -1.01
CA ALA A 49 -3.95 21.88 0.08
C ALA A 49 -4.29 20.51 -0.51
N SER A 50 -3.49 19.50 -0.20
CA SER A 50 -3.73 18.12 -0.61
C SER A 50 -4.10 17.28 0.60
N ASP A 51 -5.00 16.32 0.40
CA ASP A 51 -5.14 15.23 1.35
C ASP A 51 -3.90 14.32 1.29
N LYS A 52 -3.62 13.58 2.37
CA LYS A 52 -2.50 12.64 2.44
C LYS A 52 -2.88 11.31 1.80
N THR A 53 -3.93 10.68 2.33
CA THR A 53 -4.26 9.29 1.98
C THR A 53 -5.01 9.25 0.66
N GLY A 54 -4.51 8.51 -0.32
CA GLY A 54 -5.14 8.41 -1.65
C GLY A 54 -4.86 9.59 -2.58
N THR A 55 -4.10 10.60 -2.14
CA THR A 55 -3.57 11.67 -3.01
C THR A 55 -2.05 11.72 -2.97
N LEU A 56 -1.45 11.96 -1.79
CA LEU A 56 0.02 11.92 -1.64
C LEU A 56 0.56 10.48 -1.50
N THR A 57 -0.25 9.58 -0.93
CA THR A 57 0.10 8.18 -0.81
C THR A 57 -0.79 7.32 -1.70
N GLN A 58 -0.25 6.21 -2.18
CA GLN A 58 -0.98 5.23 -2.99
C GLN A 58 -2.07 4.46 -2.21
N ASN A 59 -2.30 4.79 -0.93
CA ASN A 59 -3.17 4.04 -0.01
C ASN A 59 -2.82 2.53 0.09
N GLU A 60 -1.60 2.16 -0.30
CA GLU A 60 -1.07 0.81 -0.20
C GLU A 60 -0.19 0.70 1.03
N MET A 61 -0.76 0.20 2.14
CA MET A 61 0.00 0.03 3.37
C MET A 61 1.10 -1.03 3.15
N THR A 62 2.35 -0.68 3.47
CA THR A 62 3.52 -1.54 3.26
C THR A 62 4.30 -1.65 4.57
N VAL A 63 4.60 -2.88 5.00
CA VAL A 63 5.49 -3.11 6.15
C VAL A 63 6.89 -2.63 5.79
N ARG A 64 7.49 -1.76 6.61
CA ARG A 64 8.85 -1.23 6.38
C ARG A 64 9.91 -1.91 7.21
N THR A 65 9.57 -2.26 8.45
CA THR A 65 10.52 -2.74 9.44
C THR A 65 9.87 -3.79 10.34
N LEU A 66 10.62 -4.82 10.68
CA LEU A 66 10.29 -5.83 11.68
C LEU A 66 11.46 -5.98 12.66
N PHE A 67 11.13 -6.22 13.92
CA PHE A 67 12.11 -6.48 14.97
C PHE A 67 11.53 -7.49 15.96
N ALA A 68 12.38 -8.32 16.54
CA ALA A 68 12.02 -9.27 17.58
C ALA A 68 12.74 -8.90 18.87
N LEU A 69 12.03 -8.86 19.99
CA LEU A 69 12.61 -8.51 21.29
C LEU A 69 13.70 -9.48 21.74
N ALA A 70 13.61 -10.75 21.33
CA ALA A 70 14.65 -11.75 21.60
C ALA A 70 16.00 -11.41 20.93
N TYR A 71 15.98 -10.65 19.83
CA TYR A 71 17.16 -10.29 19.05
C TYR A 71 17.17 -8.78 18.75
N PRO A 72 17.42 -7.93 19.75
CA PRO A 72 17.28 -6.47 19.61
C PRO A 72 18.31 -5.85 18.65
N LYS A 73 19.41 -6.56 18.36
CA LYS A 73 20.42 -6.15 17.37
C LYS A 73 19.99 -6.48 15.94
N ALA A 74 19.08 -7.43 15.76
CA ALA A 74 18.58 -7.86 14.46
C ALA A 74 17.35 -7.05 14.09
N LYS A 75 17.53 -6.12 13.14
CA LYS A 75 16.44 -5.37 12.52
C LYS A 75 16.28 -5.84 11.09
N PHE A 76 15.04 -6.13 10.71
CA PHE A 76 14.71 -6.54 9.35
C PHE A 76 13.90 -5.44 8.68
N GLY A 77 14.12 -5.26 7.39
CA GLY A 77 13.41 -4.32 6.54
C GLY A 77 12.80 -5.00 5.33
N PHE A 78 11.84 -4.34 4.72
CA PHE A 78 11.31 -4.75 3.41
C PHE A 78 11.57 -3.68 2.38
N THR A 79 12.09 -4.12 1.24
CA THR A 79 12.18 -3.28 0.04
C THR A 79 10.90 -3.39 -0.79
N GLY A 80 10.78 -2.50 -1.77
CA GLY A 80 9.57 -2.39 -2.59
C GLY A 80 8.45 -1.60 -1.92
N ILE A 81 7.45 -1.24 -2.73
CA ILE A 81 6.23 -0.56 -2.31
C ILE A 81 5.06 -1.40 -2.83
N GLY A 82 3.94 -1.31 -2.12
CA GLY A 82 2.68 -1.88 -2.58
C GLY A 82 2.54 -3.38 -2.33
N TYR A 83 1.51 -3.93 -2.96
CA TYR A 83 1.07 -5.32 -2.75
C TYR A 83 1.69 -6.33 -3.73
N GLY A 84 2.62 -5.89 -4.59
CA GLY A 84 3.37 -6.79 -5.46
C GLY A 84 4.33 -7.66 -4.66
N SER A 85 4.14 -8.99 -4.70
CA SER A 85 5.02 -9.97 -4.05
C SER A 85 6.48 -9.84 -4.52
N LYS A 86 6.67 -9.67 -5.83
CA LYS A 86 7.99 -9.52 -6.47
C LYS A 86 8.59 -8.11 -6.36
N SER A 87 7.87 -7.13 -5.80
CA SER A 87 8.32 -5.73 -5.79
C SER A 87 9.49 -5.47 -4.82
N GLY A 88 9.80 -6.42 -3.93
CA GLY A 88 10.95 -6.32 -3.06
C GLY A 88 11.21 -7.57 -2.24
N ASN A 89 12.21 -7.48 -1.36
CA ASN A 89 12.75 -8.58 -0.58
C ASN A 89 12.94 -8.17 0.87
N LEU A 90 13.02 -9.17 1.75
CA LEU A 90 13.51 -9.02 3.12
C LEU A 90 15.01 -8.67 3.12
N VAL A 91 15.39 -7.65 3.88
CA VAL A 91 16.77 -7.18 4.07
C VAL A 91 17.10 -7.05 5.54
N TYR A 92 18.36 -7.15 5.91
CA TYR A 92 18.82 -6.65 7.21
C TYR A 92 18.84 -5.12 7.19
N LEU A 93 18.60 -4.49 8.34
CA LEU A 93 18.78 -3.05 8.53
C LEU A 93 19.99 -2.79 9.40
N ASP A 94 20.82 -1.86 8.98
CA ASP A 94 21.97 -1.42 9.77
C ASP A 94 21.51 -0.60 10.99
N ALA A 95 22.44 -0.29 11.89
CA ALA A 95 22.19 0.55 13.06
C ALA A 95 21.59 1.92 12.67
N ASP A 96 22.02 2.45 11.52
CA ASP A 96 21.61 3.75 10.98
C ASP A 96 20.27 3.69 10.22
N GLY A 97 19.67 2.51 10.09
CA GLY A 97 18.42 2.28 9.36
C GLY A 97 18.58 2.18 7.84
N SER A 98 19.82 2.18 7.32
CA SER A 98 20.11 1.85 5.93
C SER A 98 19.80 0.39 5.63
N THR A 99 19.45 0.11 4.38
CA THR A 99 19.22 -1.25 3.88
C THR A 99 20.56 -1.96 3.76
N GLY A 100 20.76 -2.95 4.63
CA GLY A 100 21.88 -3.88 4.59
C GLY A 100 21.68 -5.01 3.58
N PRO A 101 22.46 -6.09 3.67
CA PRO A 101 22.39 -7.20 2.74
C PRO A 101 21.03 -7.91 2.77
N LYS A 102 20.73 -8.63 1.69
CA LYS A 102 19.53 -9.47 1.59
C LYS A 102 19.51 -10.47 2.74
N ALA A 103 18.42 -10.48 3.50
CA ALA A 103 18.22 -11.44 4.58
C ALA A 103 17.88 -12.82 4.00
N PRO A 104 18.19 -13.92 4.71
CA PRO A 104 17.73 -15.23 4.31
C PRO A 104 16.21 -15.21 4.13
N SER A 105 15.74 -15.80 3.03
CA SER A 105 14.32 -15.87 2.68
C SER A 105 13.98 -17.30 2.32
N GLY A 106 12.86 -17.83 2.82
CA GLY A 106 12.43 -19.21 2.59
C GLY A 106 12.17 -19.99 3.87
N LYS A 107 12.12 -21.33 3.73
CA LYS A 107 11.98 -22.26 4.87
C LYS A 107 13.07 -21.97 5.89
N VAL A 108 12.68 -21.95 7.16
CA VAL A 108 13.54 -21.71 8.32
C VAL A 108 14.78 -22.60 8.21
N ASN A 109 15.87 -22.06 7.67
CA ASN A 109 17.16 -22.69 7.81
C ASN A 109 17.49 -22.53 9.29
N SER A 110 17.54 -23.67 9.98
CA SER A 110 17.65 -23.82 11.43
C SER A 110 18.96 -23.27 12.04
N GLU A 111 19.69 -22.44 11.29
CA GLU A 111 21.02 -21.93 11.63
C GLU A 111 21.01 -20.50 12.19
N CYS A 112 19.90 -19.75 12.06
CA CYS A 112 19.77 -18.40 12.62
C CYS A 112 18.52 -18.27 13.50
N ASP A 113 18.70 -18.30 14.82
CA ASP A 113 17.61 -18.18 15.78
C ASP A 113 16.82 -16.85 15.64
N GLU A 114 17.48 -15.79 15.20
CA GLU A 114 16.87 -14.50 14.89
C GLU A 114 15.83 -14.58 13.75
N TYR A 115 16.09 -15.42 12.74
CA TYR A 115 15.14 -15.67 11.66
C TYR A 115 13.98 -16.56 12.13
N ALA A 116 14.24 -17.51 13.04
CA ALA A 116 13.18 -18.30 13.65
C ALA A 116 12.17 -17.41 14.39
N ALA A 117 12.65 -16.42 15.17
CA ALA A 117 11.78 -15.45 15.84
C ALA A 117 10.98 -14.59 14.83
N LEU A 118 11.61 -14.15 13.75
CA LEU A 118 10.93 -13.40 12.68
C LEU A 118 9.84 -14.23 12.00
N SER A 119 10.15 -15.47 11.65
CA SER A 119 9.19 -16.39 11.01
C SER A 119 8.00 -16.67 11.94
N ALA A 120 8.23 -16.82 13.25
CA ALA A 120 7.16 -16.97 14.23
C ALA A 120 6.25 -15.72 14.28
N LEU A 121 6.84 -14.51 14.21
CA LEU A 121 6.09 -13.25 14.18
C LEU A 121 5.23 -13.15 12.91
N LEU A 122 5.80 -13.42 11.73
CA LEU A 122 5.08 -13.39 10.46
C LEU A 122 4.01 -14.49 10.39
N ASN A 123 4.30 -15.70 10.88
CA ASN A 123 3.31 -16.77 10.97
C ASN A 123 2.13 -16.37 11.87
N THR A 124 2.41 -15.75 13.01
CA THR A 124 1.37 -15.21 13.90
C THR A 124 0.56 -14.12 13.19
N ALA A 125 1.23 -13.24 12.43
CA ALA A 125 0.61 -12.19 11.65
C ALA A 125 -0.26 -12.73 10.48
N CYS A 126 0.05 -13.91 9.94
CA CYS A 126 -0.80 -14.59 8.96
C CYS A 126 -2.00 -15.30 9.61
N LEU A 127 -1.81 -15.95 10.77
CA LEU A 127 -2.89 -16.63 11.49
C LEU A 127 -3.94 -15.65 12.04
N CYS A 128 -3.50 -14.50 12.57
CA CYS A 128 -4.35 -13.44 13.10
C CYS A 128 -4.76 -12.44 12.01
N ASN A 129 -5.23 -12.95 10.87
CA ASN A 129 -5.48 -12.13 9.67
C ASN A 129 -6.70 -12.64 8.89
N ASN A 130 -7.55 -11.71 8.45
CA ASN A 130 -8.76 -12.02 7.69
C ASN A 130 -8.62 -11.67 6.20
N ALA A 131 -7.54 -11.01 5.81
CA ALA A 131 -7.27 -10.70 4.42
C ALA A 131 -6.96 -11.97 3.61
N THR A 132 -7.25 -11.92 2.32
CA THR A 132 -6.98 -13.00 1.37
C THR A 132 -6.17 -12.44 0.21
N LEU A 133 -5.10 -13.15 -0.14
CA LEU A 133 -4.23 -12.87 -1.27
C LEU A 133 -4.47 -13.99 -2.28
N LEU A 134 -5.27 -13.74 -3.33
CA LEU A 134 -5.82 -14.80 -4.19
C LEU A 134 -4.84 -15.33 -5.24
N GLN A 135 -3.74 -14.62 -5.54
CA GLN A 135 -2.55 -15.17 -6.18
C GLN A 135 -1.42 -14.14 -6.17
N SER A 136 -0.16 -14.61 -6.12
CA SER A 136 1.04 -13.79 -6.29
C SER A 136 0.90 -12.96 -7.57
N LEU A 137 0.65 -11.66 -7.43
CA LEU A 137 0.52 -10.73 -8.55
C LEU A 137 1.85 -10.68 -9.32
N ASP A 138 1.96 -11.56 -10.30
CA ASP A 138 3.01 -11.60 -11.33
C ASP A 138 2.73 -10.61 -12.47
N SER A 139 1.57 -9.96 -12.42
CA SER A 139 1.17 -8.97 -13.40
C SER A 139 1.15 -7.61 -12.73
N GLU A 140 1.81 -6.66 -13.40
CA GLU A 140 1.71 -5.21 -13.19
C GLU A 140 0.26 -4.75 -13.39
N LEU A 141 -0.66 -5.23 -12.56
CA LEU A 141 -2.08 -4.88 -12.64
C LEU A 141 -2.29 -3.55 -11.94
N SER A 142 -2.14 -2.53 -12.79
CA SER A 142 -2.99 -1.35 -12.94
C SER A 142 -3.34 -0.58 -11.68
N GLU A 143 -2.70 0.58 -11.58
CA GLU A 143 -3.22 1.84 -11.05
C GLU A 143 -4.72 1.78 -10.67
N GLY A 144 -4.97 1.66 -9.36
CA GLY A 144 -6.20 2.15 -8.74
C GLY A 144 -7.36 1.16 -8.61
N HIS A 145 -7.30 -0.05 -9.16
CA HIS A 145 -8.37 -1.04 -8.98
C HIS A 145 -7.77 -2.42 -8.68
N THR A 146 -7.79 -2.81 -7.41
CA THR A 146 -7.56 -4.18 -6.94
C THR A 146 -8.67 -5.08 -7.49
N GLY A 147 -8.56 -5.45 -8.76
CA GLY A 147 -9.49 -6.34 -9.45
C GLY A 147 -9.46 -7.72 -8.80
N GLY A 148 -10.29 -7.95 -7.79
CA GLY A 148 -10.60 -9.24 -7.17
C GLY A 148 -9.46 -10.02 -6.50
N ALA A 149 -8.19 -9.66 -6.72
CA ALA A 149 -7.03 -10.44 -6.31
C ALA A 149 -6.63 -10.25 -4.83
N LEU A 150 -7.07 -9.16 -4.21
CA LEU A 150 -6.77 -8.81 -2.81
C LEU A 150 -8.07 -8.41 -2.12
N SER A 151 -8.34 -9.00 -0.97
CA SER A 151 -9.50 -8.67 -0.14
C SER A 151 -9.08 -8.56 1.31
N GLY A 152 -9.48 -7.49 2.01
CA GLY A 152 -9.15 -7.26 3.41
C GLY A 152 -8.75 -5.82 3.71
N GLN A 153 -8.44 -5.55 4.97
CA GLN A 153 -7.98 -4.23 5.40
C GLN A 153 -6.55 -3.96 4.89
N PRO A 154 -6.18 -2.71 4.56
CA PRO A 154 -4.83 -2.39 4.08
C PRO A 154 -3.71 -2.89 4.99
N THR A 155 -3.89 -2.79 6.31
CA THR A 155 -2.94 -3.28 7.32
C THR A 155 -2.79 -4.80 7.30
N GLU A 156 -3.90 -5.51 7.15
CA GLU A 156 -3.92 -6.98 7.10
C GLU A 156 -3.25 -7.49 5.81
N LEU A 157 -3.54 -6.86 4.68
CA LEU A 157 -2.88 -7.14 3.39
C LEU A 157 -1.36 -6.89 3.47
N ALA A 158 -0.93 -5.79 4.11
CA ALA A 158 0.48 -5.47 4.28
C ALA A 158 1.24 -6.59 4.99
N LEU A 159 0.63 -7.22 6.00
CA LEU A 159 1.23 -8.32 6.76
C LEU A 159 1.35 -9.60 5.93
N LEU A 160 0.33 -9.94 5.13
CA LEU A 160 0.40 -11.10 4.22
C LEU A 160 1.45 -10.91 3.12
N VAL A 161 1.51 -9.72 2.53
CA VAL A 161 2.52 -9.38 1.52
C VAL A 161 3.93 -9.40 2.13
N ALA A 162 4.09 -9.00 3.39
CA ALA A 162 5.36 -9.09 4.09
C ALA A 162 5.82 -10.54 4.30
N ALA A 163 4.90 -11.45 4.66
CA ALA A 163 5.20 -12.88 4.76
C ALA A 163 5.58 -13.48 3.40
N ASP A 164 4.87 -13.11 2.34
CA ASP A 164 5.14 -13.55 0.97
C ASP A 164 6.51 -13.03 0.46
N LYS A 165 6.84 -11.76 0.72
CA LYS A 165 8.18 -11.17 0.43
C LYS A 165 9.32 -11.81 1.23
N ALA A 166 9.03 -12.41 2.37
CA ALA A 166 9.98 -13.21 3.14
C ALA A 166 10.11 -14.65 2.63
N ASN A 167 9.36 -15.02 1.58
CA ASN A 167 9.22 -16.38 1.06
C ASN A 167 8.74 -17.38 2.14
N LEU A 168 7.83 -16.93 3.02
CA LEU A 168 7.18 -17.80 4.00
C LEU A 168 5.86 -18.34 3.45
N GLU A 169 5.66 -19.65 3.54
CA GLU A 169 4.39 -20.30 3.21
C GLU A 169 3.31 -19.86 4.21
N ASP A 170 2.09 -19.61 3.72
CA ASP A 170 0.96 -19.24 4.56
C ASP A 170 0.58 -20.39 5.50
N PRO A 171 0.75 -20.23 6.84
CA PRO A 171 0.49 -21.31 7.79
C PRO A 171 -1.01 -21.59 7.96
N ARG A 172 -1.93 -20.74 7.47
CA ARG A 172 -3.37 -20.88 7.75
C ARG A 172 -3.95 -22.22 7.31
N ALA A 173 -3.42 -22.83 6.24
CA ALA A 173 -3.85 -24.17 5.81
C ALA A 173 -3.51 -25.28 6.82
N GLN A 174 -2.50 -25.05 7.66
CA GLN A 174 -2.00 -26.00 8.67
C GLN A 174 -2.68 -25.84 10.03
N TYR A 175 -3.59 -24.87 10.19
CA TYR A 175 -4.27 -24.56 11.44
C TYR A 175 -5.79 -24.46 11.27
N HIS A 176 -6.55 -25.03 12.21
CA HIS A 176 -7.96 -24.74 12.37
C HIS A 176 -8.15 -23.53 13.30
N ARG A 177 -8.70 -22.44 12.78
CA ARG A 177 -9.16 -21.30 13.60
C ARG A 177 -10.40 -21.72 14.40
N LEU A 178 -10.26 -21.77 15.72
CA LEU A 178 -11.31 -22.16 16.65
C LEU A 178 -12.17 -20.98 17.08
N GLN A 179 -11.54 -19.83 17.29
CA GLN A 179 -12.21 -18.63 17.76
C GLN A 179 -11.45 -17.41 17.27
N GLU A 180 -12.20 -16.35 17.00
CA GLU A 180 -11.68 -15.02 16.71
C GLU A 180 -12.30 -14.03 17.68
N ILE A 181 -11.48 -13.10 18.16
CA ILE A 181 -11.94 -11.89 18.80
C ILE A 181 -11.45 -10.71 17.95
N PRO A 182 -12.37 -10.02 17.25
CA PRO A 182 -12.01 -8.98 16.30
C PRO A 182 -11.40 -7.76 17.00
N PHE A 183 -10.72 -6.93 16.21
CA PHE A 183 -10.21 -5.66 16.68
C PHE A 183 -11.34 -4.76 17.20
N THR A 184 -11.11 -4.16 18.38
CA THR A 184 -11.97 -3.11 18.95
C THR A 184 -11.09 -1.95 19.40
N SER A 185 -11.57 -0.73 19.25
CA SER A 185 -10.83 0.49 19.65
C SER A 185 -10.52 0.53 21.14
N ASP A 186 -11.34 -0.11 21.97
CA ASP A 186 -11.14 -0.17 23.42
C ASP A 186 -9.97 -1.10 23.80
N ARG A 187 -9.89 -2.28 23.16
CA ARG A 187 -8.84 -3.26 23.43
C ARG A 187 -7.57 -3.05 22.61
N LYS A 188 -7.69 -2.35 21.47
CA LYS A 188 -6.62 -2.06 20.51
C LYS A 188 -5.85 -3.31 20.04
N ARG A 189 -6.51 -4.46 19.98
CA ARG A 189 -5.92 -5.73 19.58
C ARG A 189 -6.94 -6.69 18.99
N MET A 190 -6.44 -7.59 18.15
CA MET A 190 -7.15 -8.73 17.59
C MET A 190 -6.52 -10.01 18.13
N GLU A 191 -7.33 -11.04 18.37
CA GLU A 191 -6.86 -12.33 18.85
C GLU A 191 -7.51 -13.46 18.04
N VAL A 192 -6.72 -14.48 17.70
CA VAL A 192 -7.22 -15.70 17.07
C VAL A 192 -6.71 -16.89 17.85
N ARG A 193 -7.64 -17.74 18.29
CA ARG A 193 -7.32 -19.05 18.86
C ARG A 193 -7.33 -20.06 17.73
N ALA A 194 -6.18 -20.69 17.48
CA ALA A 194 -6.04 -21.70 16.46
C ALA A 194 -5.47 -23.00 17.04
N ARG A 195 -5.79 -24.14 16.43
CA ARG A 195 -5.16 -25.44 16.72
C ARG A 195 -4.48 -25.97 15.45
N PRO A 196 -3.30 -26.59 15.54
CA PRO A 196 -2.70 -27.29 14.40
C PRO A 196 -3.65 -28.38 13.86
N VAL A 197 -3.64 -28.60 12.53
CA VAL A 197 -4.41 -29.66 11.86
C VAL A 197 -3.80 -31.03 12.15
N SER A 198 -2.46 -31.13 12.13
CA SER A 198 -1.75 -32.28 12.67
C SER A 198 -1.60 -32.09 14.18
N GLY A 199 -2.17 -32.97 15.00
CA GLY A 199 -2.24 -32.83 16.45
C GLY A 199 -0.91 -32.90 17.22
N ARG A 200 0.19 -32.36 16.70
CA ARG A 200 1.45 -32.23 17.43
C ARG A 200 1.42 -30.96 18.29
N GLN A 201 1.49 -31.20 19.60
CA GLN A 201 1.80 -30.22 20.63
C GLN A 201 3.23 -29.68 20.48
#